data_AF-A0A956AST5-F1
#
_entry.id   AF-A0A956AST5-F1
#
_cell.length_a   1.000
_cell.length_b   1.000
_cell.length_c   1.000
_cell.angle_alpha   90.00
_cell.angle_beta   90.00
_cell.angle_gamma   90.00
#
_symmetry.space_group_name_H-M   'P 1'
#
loop_
_entity.id
_entity.type
_entity.pdbx_description
1 polymer ?
#
loop_
_entity_poly.entity_id
_entity_poly.type
_entity_poly.pdbx_seq_one_letter_code
_entity_poly.pdbx_strand_id
1 'polypeptide(L)'
;MPIASPRLLLVALLGACWAGGCDDGPSGGSGDPTDGRAIGDMVPAADPPDAGPRDAELDAADPLDAAPPVDLGLDAAPIDAELPDALPVDVALPIDAALPVDAAVVLQVCGADVDCNDPLAEACLGGFCEAAPCNLPLFRYDAGDAELAEVHVGGDFNGWADGRGEGVPMERLAGSSVWIGRQRLQDGVYTYKFVLYRADGAGPIWITDPANPETADDGFGGQVSVLQVQCR
;
A
#
# COMPACT_ATOMS: atom_id res chain seq x y z
N MET A 1 -28.68 69.79 27.55
CA MET A 1 -28.05 70.76 28.48
C MET A 1 -27.18 69.98 29.48
N PRO A 2 -26.07 70.57 29.96
CA PRO A 2 -24.80 69.89 30.25
C PRO A 2 -24.62 69.53 31.75
N ILE A 3 -23.49 69.14 32.36
CA ILE A 3 -22.02 69.39 32.16
C ILE A 3 -21.22 68.23 32.84
N ALA A 4 -19.92 67.97 32.69
CA ALA A 4 -18.78 68.64 32.03
C ALA A 4 -17.64 67.66 31.62
N SER A 5 -16.48 68.20 31.22
CA SER A 5 -15.14 67.56 31.15
C SER A 5 -14.23 68.22 32.22
N PRO A 6 -13.01 67.72 32.60
CA PRO A 6 -11.83 67.86 31.72
C PRO A 6 -10.62 66.88 31.88
N ARG A 7 -9.82 66.79 30.81
CA ARG A 7 -8.33 66.75 30.73
C ARG A 7 -7.47 65.73 31.53
N LEU A 8 -7.01 64.71 30.80
CA LEU A 8 -5.60 64.49 30.37
C LEU A 8 -4.44 64.91 31.31
N LEU A 9 -3.61 63.94 31.74
CA LEU A 9 -2.15 64.11 31.86
C LEU A 9 -1.41 62.79 31.59
N LEU A 10 -0.25 62.90 30.93
CA LEU A 10 0.64 61.81 30.52
C LEU A 10 1.85 61.75 31.46
N VAL A 11 2.22 60.56 31.95
CA VAL A 11 3.56 60.31 32.53
C VAL A 11 4.07 58.95 32.06
N ALA A 12 5.25 58.95 31.45
CA ALA A 12 6.00 57.74 31.15
C ALA A 12 7.06 57.50 32.22
N LEU A 13 7.23 56.24 32.63
CA LEU A 13 8.39 55.74 33.36
C LEU A 13 8.79 54.44 32.65
N LEU A 14 9.80 54.49 31.77
CA LEU A 14 11.20 54.21 32.11
C LEU A 14 11.42 52.76 32.58
N GLY A 15 11.79 51.90 31.64
CA GLY A 15 12.49 50.66 31.95
C GLY A 15 14.01 50.88 31.96
N ALA A 16 14.70 50.32 32.96
CA ALA A 16 16.10 49.88 32.90
C ALA A 16 16.55 49.29 34.26
N CYS A 17 16.76 47.97 34.31
CA CYS A 17 17.70 47.28 35.20
C CYS A 17 18.19 46.07 34.38
N TRP A 18 19.26 46.16 33.60
CA TRP A 18 20.70 46.28 33.92
C TRP A 18 21.31 44.99 34.48
N ALA A 19 22.54 44.71 34.03
CA ALA A 19 23.15 43.38 34.07
C ALA A 19 23.71 42.98 35.44
N GLY A 20 23.67 41.69 35.75
CA GLY A 20 24.50 41.10 36.80
C GLY A 20 23.97 39.78 37.38
N GLY A 21 24.73 38.69 37.20
CA GLY A 21 24.69 37.51 38.06
C GLY A 21 23.81 36.34 37.58
N CYS A 22 24.47 35.23 37.30
CA CYS A 22 23.85 33.89 37.28
C CYS A 22 24.06 33.25 38.65
N ASP A 23 23.10 32.46 39.12
CA ASP A 23 23.29 31.50 40.22
C ASP A 23 22.59 30.18 39.85
N ASP A 24 23.37 29.09 39.82
CA ASP A 24 22.91 27.72 39.67
C ASP A 24 22.62 27.09 41.05
N GLY A 25 21.45 26.49 41.26
CA GLY A 25 21.12 25.83 42.54
C GLY A 25 19.85 24.97 42.48
N PRO A 26 19.83 23.71 42.98
CA PRO A 26 18.91 22.70 42.46
C PRO A 26 17.71 22.35 43.36
N SER A 27 16.57 22.10 42.73
CA SER A 27 15.48 21.21 43.19
C SER A 27 14.64 20.89 41.94
N GLY A 28 14.12 19.68 41.71
CA GLY A 28 13.46 18.78 42.64
C GLY A 28 12.03 18.63 42.11
N GLY A 29 11.80 17.61 41.29
CA GLY A 29 10.72 17.66 40.28
C GLY A 29 9.30 17.43 40.79
N SER A 30 8.35 17.81 39.94
CA SER A 30 6.96 17.34 39.90
C SER A 30 6.57 17.20 38.43
N GLY A 31 6.20 16.00 38.00
CA GLY A 31 5.83 15.75 36.61
C GLY A 31 4.49 16.41 36.25
N ASP A 32 4.44 17.08 35.11
CA ASP A 32 3.22 17.61 34.50
C ASP A 32 2.91 16.80 33.23
N PRO A 33 1.74 16.14 33.10
CA PRO A 33 1.42 15.28 31.96
C PRO A 33 0.80 16.06 30.79
N THR A 34 1.29 17.27 30.50
CA THR A 34 0.90 18.08 29.32
C THR A 34 2.09 18.80 28.69
N ASP A 35 3.18 18.08 28.41
CA ASP A 35 4.23 18.60 27.53
C ASP A 35 4.13 17.94 26.14
N GLY A 36 3.97 18.78 25.13
CA GLY A 36 3.76 18.41 23.74
C GLY A 36 5.07 17.92 23.12
N ARG A 37 5.48 16.71 23.48
CA ARG A 37 6.70 16.10 22.98
C ARG A 37 6.57 15.91 21.48
N ALA A 38 7.19 16.82 20.73
CA ALA A 38 7.46 16.65 19.32
C ALA A 38 8.03 15.24 19.12
N ILE A 39 7.31 14.41 18.38
CA ILE A 39 7.88 13.20 17.81
C ILE A 39 9.10 13.65 17.02
N GLY A 40 10.28 13.19 17.45
CA GLY A 40 11.54 13.78 17.04
C GLY A 40 11.70 13.75 15.53
N ASP A 41 12.43 14.73 15.00
CA ASP A 41 12.86 14.75 13.60
C ASP A 41 13.53 13.41 13.28
N MET A 42 12.77 12.51 12.68
CA MET A 42 13.32 11.31 12.07
C MET A 42 14.13 11.79 10.88
N VAL A 43 15.45 11.65 11.02
CA VAL A 43 16.40 11.75 9.92
C VAL A 43 15.80 10.95 8.76
N PRO A 44 15.48 11.57 7.61
CA PRO A 44 15.11 10.79 6.43
C PRO A 44 16.26 9.82 6.21
N ALA A 45 15.95 8.52 6.09
CA ALA A 45 16.98 7.51 5.85
C ALA A 45 17.83 8.00 4.67
N ALA A 46 19.12 8.19 4.92
CA ALA A 46 20.04 8.63 3.89
C ALA A 46 20.02 7.60 2.75
N ASP A 47 20.32 8.07 1.55
CA ASP A 47 20.26 7.28 0.32
C ASP A 47 20.86 5.87 0.50
N PRO A 48 20.27 4.83 -0.11
CA PRO A 48 20.78 3.46 0.01
C PRO A 48 22.26 3.40 -0.41
N PRO A 49 23.04 2.47 0.18
CA PRO A 49 24.48 2.42 -0.03
C PRO A 49 24.81 2.35 -1.53
N ASP A 50 25.69 3.27 -1.95
CA ASP A 50 26.23 3.40 -3.31
C ASP A 50 26.33 2.04 -4.01
N ALA A 51 25.39 1.75 -4.89
CA ALA A 51 25.51 0.67 -5.87
C ALA A 51 26.53 1.15 -6.92
N GLY A 52 27.81 1.15 -6.50
CA GLY A 52 28.92 1.64 -7.30
C GLY A 52 28.90 1.03 -8.71
N PRO A 53 29.34 1.79 -9.72
CA PRO A 53 29.04 1.49 -11.11
C PRO A 53 29.44 0.06 -11.45
N ARG A 54 28.44 -0.77 -11.71
CA ARG A 54 28.66 -2.00 -12.46
C ARG A 54 28.91 -1.57 -13.89
N ASP A 55 30.18 -1.56 -14.26
CA ASP A 55 30.62 -1.50 -15.65
C ASP A 55 30.03 -2.71 -16.39
N ALA A 56 28.80 -2.54 -16.87
CA ALA A 56 28.14 -3.47 -17.77
C ALA A 56 28.83 -3.33 -19.12
N GLU A 57 29.90 -4.12 -19.30
CA GLU A 57 30.55 -4.34 -20.58
C GLU A 57 29.47 -4.77 -21.60
N LEU A 58 29.17 -3.87 -22.55
CA LEU A 58 28.16 -4.05 -23.58
C LEU A 58 28.69 -5.01 -24.65
N ASP A 59 28.83 -6.29 -24.28
CA ASP A 59 29.13 -7.34 -25.22
C ASP A 59 27.95 -7.55 -26.18
N ALA A 60 28.28 -7.58 -27.47
CA ALA A 60 27.32 -7.48 -28.55
C ALA A 60 26.39 -8.71 -28.63
N ALA A 61 25.13 -8.46 -28.99
CA ALA A 61 24.18 -9.52 -29.30
C ALA A 61 24.65 -10.35 -30.51
N ASP A 62 24.76 -11.67 -30.33
CA ASP A 62 25.04 -12.63 -31.41
C ASP A 62 23.79 -12.80 -32.30
N PRO A 63 23.86 -12.50 -33.62
CA PRO A 63 22.68 -12.43 -34.48
C PRO A 63 22.41 -13.74 -35.23
N LEU A 64 22.23 -14.87 -34.51
CA LEU A 64 21.99 -16.19 -35.11
C LEU A 64 20.91 -17.03 -34.40
N ASP A 65 19.67 -16.51 -34.29
CA ASP A 65 18.49 -17.40 -34.22
C ASP A 65 17.24 -16.78 -34.89
N ALA A 66 17.33 -16.58 -36.21
CA ALA A 66 16.20 -16.20 -37.03
C ALA A 66 15.39 -17.45 -37.42
N ALA A 67 14.36 -17.78 -36.63
CA ALA A 67 13.37 -18.77 -37.03
C ALA A 67 12.69 -18.37 -38.37
N PRO A 68 12.47 -19.30 -39.31
CA PRO A 68 11.90 -18.98 -40.61
C PRO A 68 10.42 -18.54 -40.50
N PRO A 69 9.92 -17.73 -41.45
CA PRO A 69 8.52 -17.31 -41.45
C PRO A 69 7.60 -18.53 -41.62
N VAL A 70 6.59 -18.63 -40.76
CA VAL A 70 5.55 -19.65 -40.88
C VAL A 70 4.60 -19.23 -42.00
N ASP A 71 4.53 -20.05 -43.06
CA ASP A 71 3.65 -19.84 -44.21
C ASP A 71 2.19 -20.07 -43.82
N LEU A 72 1.47 -18.98 -43.55
CA LEU A 72 0.02 -19.01 -43.33
C LEU A 72 -0.71 -19.01 -44.68
N GLY A 73 -0.73 -20.20 -45.30
CA GLY A 73 -1.51 -20.48 -46.50
C GLY A 73 -3.02 -20.26 -46.28
N LEU A 74 -3.47 -19.04 -46.54
CA LEU A 74 -4.87 -18.63 -46.56
C LEU A 74 -5.57 -19.08 -47.85
N ASP A 75 -5.66 -20.39 -48.05
CA ASP A 75 -6.56 -20.97 -49.04
C ASP A 75 -8.01 -20.83 -48.54
N ALA A 76 -8.69 -19.80 -49.03
CA ALA A 76 -10.08 -19.53 -48.72
C ALA A 76 -11.00 -20.61 -49.33
N ALA A 77 -11.32 -21.64 -48.54
CA ALA A 77 -12.39 -22.57 -48.85
C ALA A 77 -13.75 -21.82 -48.88
N PRO A 78 -14.62 -22.07 -49.86
CA PRO A 78 -15.93 -21.42 -49.94
C PRO A 78 -16.83 -21.88 -48.80
N ILE A 79 -17.58 -20.94 -48.22
CA ILE A 79 -18.54 -21.20 -47.12
C ILE A 79 -19.87 -21.67 -47.72
N ASP A 80 -19.83 -22.76 -48.48
CA ASP A 80 -21.01 -23.48 -48.99
C ASP A 80 -21.20 -24.77 -48.19
N ALA A 81 -21.62 -24.61 -46.93
CA ALA A 81 -22.12 -25.69 -46.09
C ALA A 81 -23.56 -25.33 -45.68
N GLU A 82 -24.54 -26.05 -46.25
CA GLU A 82 -25.95 -25.92 -45.92
C GLU A 82 -26.15 -26.01 -44.39
N LEU A 83 -26.84 -25.00 -43.84
CA LEU A 83 -27.41 -25.09 -42.50
C LEU A 83 -28.48 -26.21 -42.52
N PRO A 84 -28.38 -27.26 -41.69
CA PRO A 84 -29.51 -28.15 -41.49
C PRO A 84 -30.60 -27.40 -40.73
N ASP A 85 -31.66 -27.02 -41.44
CA ASP A 85 -32.89 -26.51 -40.84
C ASP A 85 -33.46 -27.52 -39.83
N ALA A 86 -34.02 -26.99 -38.74
CA ALA A 86 -34.70 -27.70 -37.66
C ALA A 86 -33.85 -28.69 -36.83
N LEU A 87 -33.17 -28.15 -35.82
CA LEU A 87 -33.12 -28.87 -34.53
C LEU A 87 -34.56 -28.99 -34.00
N PRO A 88 -35.01 -30.17 -33.54
CA PRO A 88 -36.37 -30.32 -33.03
C PRO A 88 -36.55 -29.55 -31.73
N VAL A 89 -37.33 -28.47 -31.80
CA VAL A 89 -37.97 -27.86 -30.64
C VAL A 89 -39.03 -28.86 -30.16
N ASP A 90 -38.64 -29.73 -29.22
CA ASP A 90 -39.49 -30.39 -28.21
C ASP A 90 -38.68 -31.41 -27.39
N VAL A 91 -37.65 -30.94 -26.69
CA VAL A 91 -37.24 -31.56 -25.42
C VAL A 91 -37.80 -30.68 -24.31
N ALA A 92 -39.02 -31.00 -23.90
CA ALA A 92 -39.60 -30.44 -22.68
C ALA A 92 -38.81 -30.94 -21.47
N LEU A 93 -37.74 -30.22 -21.13
CA LEU A 93 -37.13 -30.31 -19.81
C LEU A 93 -38.23 -29.99 -18.79
N PRO A 94 -38.48 -30.83 -17.78
CA PRO A 94 -39.52 -30.58 -16.81
C PRO A 94 -39.21 -29.27 -16.08
N ILE A 95 -40.11 -28.29 -16.22
CA ILE A 95 -39.95 -26.93 -15.66
C ILE A 95 -40.01 -26.93 -14.12
N ASP A 96 -40.36 -28.07 -13.51
CA ASP A 96 -40.34 -28.33 -12.07
C ASP A 96 -39.05 -29.01 -11.58
N ALA A 97 -38.02 -29.16 -12.44
CA ALA A 97 -36.67 -29.47 -11.99
C ALA A 97 -36.03 -28.22 -11.35
N ALA A 98 -36.57 -27.81 -10.21
CA ALA A 98 -35.94 -26.87 -9.30
C ALA A 98 -34.62 -27.47 -8.82
N LEU A 99 -33.53 -27.14 -9.52
CA LEU A 99 -32.20 -27.16 -8.92
C LEU A 99 -32.30 -26.34 -7.63
N PRO A 100 -31.76 -26.80 -6.49
CA PRO A 100 -31.81 -26.02 -5.27
C PRO A 100 -31.16 -24.67 -5.54
N VAL A 101 -31.85 -23.59 -5.20
CA VAL A 101 -31.35 -22.21 -5.33
C VAL A 101 -30.09 -21.96 -4.49
N ASP A 102 -29.76 -22.90 -3.60
CA ASP A 102 -28.54 -22.97 -2.81
C ASP A 102 -27.31 -23.53 -3.56
N ALA A 103 -27.43 -23.87 -4.86
CA ALA A 103 -26.34 -24.44 -5.67
C ALA A 103 -26.05 -23.66 -6.98
N ALA A 104 -26.56 -22.44 -7.11
CA ALA A 104 -26.09 -21.53 -8.14
C ALA A 104 -24.69 -21.03 -7.78
N VAL A 105 -23.64 -21.64 -8.35
CA VAL A 105 -22.30 -21.06 -8.34
C VAL A 105 -22.35 -19.80 -9.19
N VAL A 106 -22.59 -18.67 -8.53
CA VAL A 106 -22.35 -17.34 -9.10
C VAL A 106 -20.84 -17.26 -9.29
N LEU A 107 -20.36 -17.31 -10.54
CA LEU A 107 -18.96 -17.01 -10.79
C LEU A 107 -18.74 -15.54 -10.41
N GLN A 108 -18.09 -15.32 -9.27
CA GLN A 108 -17.66 -14.02 -8.81
C GLN A 108 -16.52 -13.55 -9.71
N VAL A 109 -16.88 -12.77 -10.72
CA VAL A 109 -15.93 -12.07 -11.59
C VAL A 109 -15.41 -10.83 -10.86
N CYS A 110 -14.11 -10.60 -10.94
CA CYS A 110 -13.41 -9.50 -10.28
C CYS A 110 -12.46 -8.77 -11.24
N GLY A 111 -12.15 -7.51 -10.95
CA GLY A 111 -11.03 -6.77 -11.54
C GLY A 111 -9.84 -6.64 -10.59
N ALA A 112 -10.09 -6.58 -9.29
CA ALA A 112 -9.10 -6.49 -8.22
C ALA A 112 -9.52 -7.32 -6.98
N ASP A 113 -8.59 -7.53 -6.04
CA ASP A 113 -8.84 -8.30 -4.81
C ASP A 113 -10.01 -7.74 -3.99
N VAL A 114 -10.19 -6.40 -4.00
CA VAL A 114 -11.27 -5.72 -3.26
C VAL A 114 -12.68 -5.99 -3.79
N ASP A 115 -12.81 -6.55 -5.00
CA ASP A 115 -14.10 -6.93 -5.59
C ASP A 115 -14.62 -8.28 -5.06
N CYS A 116 -13.78 -9.05 -4.36
CA CYS A 116 -14.13 -10.36 -3.83
C CYS A 116 -14.98 -10.27 -2.55
N ASN A 117 -15.75 -11.33 -2.27
CA ASN A 117 -16.72 -11.32 -1.17
C ASN A 117 -16.04 -11.47 0.20
N ASP A 118 -14.93 -12.22 0.26
CA ASP A 118 -13.97 -12.13 1.36
C ASP A 118 -12.61 -11.69 0.82
N PRO A 119 -12.36 -10.38 0.66
CA PRO A 119 -11.12 -9.87 0.07
C PRO A 119 -9.89 -10.06 1.00
N LEU A 120 -10.08 -10.57 2.22
CA LEU A 120 -9.00 -10.95 3.12
C LEU A 120 -8.54 -12.40 2.86
N ALA A 121 -9.48 -13.32 2.62
CA ALA A 121 -9.19 -14.72 2.32
C ALA A 121 -9.02 -15.01 0.81
N GLU A 122 -9.68 -14.26 -0.05
CA GLU A 122 -9.73 -14.43 -1.52
C GLU A 122 -8.80 -13.44 -2.24
N ALA A 123 -8.36 -13.82 -3.44
CA ALA A 123 -7.62 -12.99 -4.37
C ALA A 123 -8.27 -13.07 -5.76
N CYS A 124 -8.13 -12.01 -6.56
CA CYS A 124 -8.62 -11.97 -7.93
C CYS A 124 -7.62 -12.64 -8.88
N LEU A 125 -7.84 -13.92 -9.18
CA LEU A 125 -6.96 -14.73 -10.02
C LEU A 125 -7.64 -15.04 -11.35
N GLY A 126 -7.02 -14.62 -12.45
CA GLY A 126 -7.57 -14.85 -13.80
C GLY A 126 -8.93 -14.18 -14.06
N GLY A 127 -9.32 -13.19 -13.26
CA GLY A 127 -10.63 -12.53 -13.31
C GLY A 127 -11.72 -13.20 -12.46
N PHE A 128 -11.36 -14.17 -11.61
CA PHE A 128 -12.28 -14.84 -10.69
C PHE A 128 -11.77 -14.76 -9.25
N CYS A 129 -12.70 -14.68 -8.29
CA CYS A 129 -12.36 -14.77 -6.87
C CYS A 129 -12.03 -16.21 -6.50
N GLU A 130 -10.78 -16.45 -6.09
CA GLU A 130 -10.27 -17.74 -5.63
C GLU A 130 -9.63 -17.57 -4.25
N ALA A 131 -9.60 -18.63 -3.44
CA ALA A 131 -8.88 -18.62 -2.17
C ALA A 131 -7.39 -18.30 -2.41
N ALA A 132 -6.86 -17.28 -1.73
CA ALA A 132 -5.51 -16.81 -1.99
C ALA A 132 -4.47 -17.92 -1.71
N PRO A 133 -3.60 -18.28 -2.67
CA PRO A 133 -2.59 -19.29 -2.45
C PRO A 133 -1.58 -18.80 -1.40
N CYS A 134 -1.04 -19.71 -0.59
CA CYS A 134 -0.08 -19.40 0.48
C CYS A 134 1.05 -18.46 0.04
N ASN A 135 1.53 -18.60 -1.20
CA ASN A 135 2.63 -17.81 -1.74
C ASN A 135 2.21 -16.45 -2.32
N LEU A 136 0.99 -16.00 -2.00
CA LEU A 136 0.42 -14.68 -2.27
C LEU A 136 -0.13 -14.07 -0.96
N PRO A 137 0.74 -13.82 0.04
CA PRO A 137 0.34 -13.28 1.34
C PRO A 137 -0.39 -11.93 1.23
N LEU A 138 -1.30 -11.72 2.18
CA LEU A 138 -2.02 -10.47 2.38
C LEU A 138 -1.20 -9.51 3.25
N PHE A 139 -0.99 -8.30 2.76
CA PHE A 139 -0.66 -7.14 3.57
C PHE A 139 -1.97 -6.43 3.94
N ARG A 140 -2.20 -6.16 5.22
CA ARG A 140 -3.40 -5.45 5.71
C ARG A 140 -2.97 -4.31 6.61
N TYR A 141 -3.33 -3.09 6.24
CA TYR A 141 -3.09 -1.90 7.06
C TYR A 141 -4.41 -1.23 7.44
N ASP A 142 -4.59 -0.90 8.71
CA ASP A 142 -5.76 -0.15 9.18
C ASP A 142 -5.36 1.30 9.46
N ALA A 143 -5.83 2.23 8.63
CA ALA A 143 -5.46 3.64 8.71
C ALA A 143 -6.15 4.38 9.86
N GLY A 144 -7.18 3.79 10.49
CA GLY A 144 -8.05 4.51 11.41
C GLY A 144 -8.61 5.80 10.80
N ASP A 145 -8.40 6.92 11.49
CA ASP A 145 -8.82 8.26 11.06
C ASP A 145 -7.81 8.97 10.12
N ALA A 146 -6.73 8.32 9.69
CA ALA A 146 -5.71 8.95 8.85
C ALA A 146 -6.18 9.16 7.39
N GLU A 147 -6.12 10.41 6.93
CA GLU A 147 -6.42 10.77 5.52
C GLU A 147 -5.22 10.46 4.61
N LEU A 148 -5.24 9.26 4.02
CA LEU A 148 -4.23 8.76 3.10
C LEU A 148 -4.74 8.80 1.66
N ALA A 149 -3.87 9.26 0.75
CA ALA A 149 -4.10 9.22 -0.69
C ALA A 149 -3.76 7.84 -1.27
N GLU A 150 -2.63 7.27 -0.83
CA GLU A 150 -2.13 5.96 -1.26
C GLU A 150 -1.40 5.27 -0.11
N VAL A 151 -1.40 3.94 -0.13
CA VAL A 151 -0.59 3.09 0.74
C VAL A 151 0.14 2.09 -0.14
N HIS A 152 1.43 1.89 0.10
CA HIS A 152 2.27 0.92 -0.61
C HIS A 152 3.06 0.05 0.37
N VAL A 153 3.52 -1.11 -0.07
CA VAL A 153 4.47 -1.95 0.66
C VAL A 153 5.86 -1.86 0.01
N GLY A 154 6.86 -1.51 0.81
CA GLY A 154 8.28 -1.60 0.43
C GLY A 154 8.97 -2.67 1.28
N GLY A 155 9.83 -3.47 0.66
CA GLY A 155 10.57 -4.54 1.33
C GLY A 155 11.72 -5.10 0.49
N ASP A 156 12.45 -6.07 1.05
CA ASP A 156 13.56 -6.71 0.36
C ASP A 156 13.14 -7.41 -0.96
N PHE A 157 11.93 -7.96 -1.04
CA PHE A 157 11.36 -8.57 -2.25
C PHE A 157 11.15 -7.62 -3.43
N ASN A 158 11.07 -6.30 -3.21
CA ASN A 158 11.02 -5.28 -4.27
C ASN A 158 12.14 -4.24 -4.15
N GLY A 159 13.25 -4.59 -3.48
CA GLY A 159 14.44 -3.75 -3.41
C GLY A 159 14.27 -2.46 -2.61
N TRP A 160 13.32 -2.41 -1.67
CA TRP A 160 12.99 -1.23 -0.85
C TRP A 160 12.51 0.00 -1.64
N ALA A 161 11.85 -0.24 -2.77
CA ALA A 161 11.12 0.74 -3.59
C ALA A 161 10.61 1.97 -2.83
N ASP A 162 11.24 3.13 -3.08
CA ASP A 162 10.99 4.38 -2.34
C ASP A 162 10.01 5.33 -3.03
N GLY A 163 9.68 5.07 -4.31
CA GLY A 163 8.71 5.81 -5.10
C GLY A 163 7.33 5.13 -5.23
N ARG A 164 6.29 5.94 -5.47
CA ARG A 164 4.89 5.51 -5.71
C ARG A 164 4.69 4.50 -6.84
N GLY A 165 5.66 4.36 -7.76
CA GLY A 165 5.55 3.47 -8.92
C GLY A 165 6.18 2.08 -8.73
N GLU A 166 6.90 1.86 -7.63
CA GLU A 166 7.78 0.68 -7.44
C GLU A 166 7.38 -0.15 -6.21
N GLY A 167 6.65 0.45 -5.26
CA GLY A 167 6.01 -0.25 -4.15
C GLY A 167 4.91 -1.20 -4.62
N VAL A 168 4.55 -2.17 -3.76
CA VAL A 168 3.33 -2.96 -3.97
C VAL A 168 2.14 -2.09 -3.61
N PRO A 169 1.26 -1.69 -4.55
CA PRO A 169 0.14 -0.82 -4.24
C PRO A 169 -0.86 -1.55 -3.34
N MET A 170 -1.47 -0.82 -2.42
CA MET A 170 -2.58 -1.30 -1.60
C MET A 170 -3.86 -0.55 -1.96
N GLU A 171 -4.98 -1.26 -2.00
CA GLU A 171 -6.30 -0.74 -2.29
C GLU A 171 -7.14 -0.65 -1.02
N ARG A 172 -7.93 0.42 -0.89
CA ARG A 172 -8.77 0.66 0.29
C ARG A 172 -10.12 -0.06 0.16
N LEU A 173 -10.41 -0.96 1.10
CA LEU A 173 -11.69 -1.67 1.16
C LEU A 173 -12.86 -0.69 1.30
N ALA A 174 -13.87 -0.85 0.43
CA ALA A 174 -15.00 0.05 0.33
C ALA A 174 -15.71 0.24 1.69
N GLY A 175 -15.90 1.50 2.10
CA GLY A 175 -16.57 1.84 3.35
C GLY A 175 -15.76 1.61 4.64
N SER A 176 -14.48 1.22 4.59
CA SER A 176 -13.64 0.96 5.77
C SER A 176 -12.29 1.69 5.74
N SER A 177 -11.63 1.86 6.89
CA SER A 177 -10.26 2.39 7.01
C SER A 177 -9.16 1.42 6.56
N VAL A 178 -9.52 0.21 6.14
CA VAL A 178 -8.59 -0.88 5.85
C VAL A 178 -8.10 -0.81 4.41
N TRP A 179 -6.78 -0.89 4.26
CA TRP A 179 -6.06 -1.06 3.00
C TRP A 179 -5.55 -2.49 2.91
N ILE A 180 -5.61 -3.08 1.71
CA ILE A 180 -5.09 -4.41 1.43
C ILE A 180 -4.22 -4.42 0.17
N GLY A 181 -3.23 -5.29 0.14
CA GLY A 181 -2.45 -5.58 -1.06
C GLY A 181 -1.83 -6.97 -0.95
N ARG A 182 -1.41 -7.53 -2.08
CA ARG A 182 -0.78 -8.86 -2.13
C ARG A 182 0.47 -8.82 -3.00
N GLN A 183 1.50 -9.54 -2.57
CA GLN A 183 2.72 -9.77 -3.35
C GLN A 183 2.95 -11.26 -3.50
N ARG A 184 3.25 -11.72 -4.71
CA ARG A 184 3.64 -13.11 -4.94
C ARG A 184 5.09 -13.28 -4.46
N LEU A 185 5.28 -14.16 -3.49
CA LEU A 185 6.57 -14.47 -2.86
C LEU A 185 6.93 -15.95 -3.04
N GLN A 186 8.17 -16.30 -2.71
CA GLN A 186 8.62 -17.69 -2.60
C GLN A 186 8.70 -18.07 -1.12
N ASP A 187 9.00 -19.33 -0.80
CA ASP A 187 9.35 -19.73 0.55
C ASP A 187 10.59 -18.94 1.03
N GLY A 188 10.48 -18.26 2.17
CA GLY A 188 11.52 -17.35 2.64
C GLY A 188 11.13 -16.57 3.90
N VAL A 189 12.06 -15.71 4.33
CA VAL A 189 11.82 -14.68 5.34
C VAL A 189 12.12 -13.35 4.66
N TYR A 190 11.18 -12.43 4.77
CA TYR A 190 11.18 -11.14 4.11
C TYR A 190 11.03 -10.03 5.15
N THR A 191 11.54 -8.85 4.84
CA THR A 191 11.45 -7.65 5.67
C THR A 191 10.73 -6.55 4.92
N TYR A 192 9.82 -5.84 5.60
CA TYR A 192 8.94 -4.85 4.96
C TYR A 192 8.54 -3.70 5.90
N LYS A 193 8.06 -2.61 5.27
CA LYS A 193 7.41 -1.44 5.89
C LYS A 193 6.23 -1.00 5.00
N PHE A 194 5.26 -0.31 5.59
CA PHE A 194 4.25 0.44 4.82
C PHE A 194 4.76 1.85 4.52
N VAL A 195 4.49 2.30 3.30
CA VAL A 195 4.80 3.63 2.79
C VAL A 195 3.47 4.39 2.65
N LEU A 196 3.20 5.31 3.57
CA LEU A 196 1.94 6.03 3.67
C LEU A 196 2.05 7.39 2.97
N TYR A 197 1.28 7.61 1.91
CA TYR A 197 1.19 8.91 1.25
C TYR A 197 -0.06 9.65 1.72
N ARG A 198 0.14 10.78 2.39
CA ARG A 198 -0.94 11.57 3.00
C ARG A 198 -1.70 12.39 1.96
N ALA A 199 -2.98 12.66 2.22
CA ALA A 199 -3.83 13.49 1.35
C ALA A 199 -3.36 14.95 1.23
N ASP A 200 -2.59 15.45 2.21
CA ASP A 200 -2.03 16.81 2.19
C ASP A 200 -0.82 17.00 1.25
N GLY A 201 -0.35 15.92 0.60
CA GLY A 201 0.73 15.98 -0.39
C GLY A 201 2.13 16.12 0.20
N ALA A 202 2.31 15.98 1.50
CA ALA A 202 3.64 15.87 2.10
C ALA A 202 4.35 14.56 1.70
N GLY A 203 5.63 14.47 2.07
CA GLY A 203 6.44 13.26 1.84
C GLY A 203 5.85 11.99 2.50
N PRO A 204 6.23 10.80 1.99
CA PRO A 204 5.76 9.54 2.54
C PRO A 204 6.22 9.32 3.98
N ILE A 205 5.39 8.64 4.77
CA ILE A 205 5.74 8.17 6.11
C ILE A 205 5.97 6.67 6.05
N TRP A 206 7.14 6.22 6.51
CA TRP A 206 7.50 4.81 6.61
C TRP A 206 7.18 4.29 8.00
N ILE A 207 6.37 3.23 8.08
CA ILE A 207 6.03 2.57 9.36
C ILE A 207 6.23 1.05 9.27
N THR A 208 6.55 0.42 10.39
CA THR A 208 6.32 -1.02 10.58
C THR A 208 4.82 -1.31 10.53
N ASP A 209 4.44 -2.51 10.11
CA ASP A 209 3.08 -3.02 10.22
C ASP A 209 2.65 -3.08 11.70
N PRO A 210 1.66 -2.27 12.14
CA PRO A 210 1.25 -2.25 13.55
C PRO A 210 0.53 -3.52 14.01
N ALA A 211 0.06 -4.35 13.08
CA ALA A 211 -0.61 -5.62 13.37
C ALA A 211 0.38 -6.80 13.43
N ASN A 212 1.62 -6.63 12.97
CA ASN A 212 2.64 -7.66 12.97
C ASN A 212 3.58 -7.53 14.19
N PRO A 213 3.55 -8.47 15.15
CA PRO A 213 4.44 -8.45 16.31
C PRO A 213 5.87 -8.91 16.00
N GLU A 214 6.13 -9.50 14.82
CA GLU A 214 7.46 -9.93 14.43
C GLU A 214 8.20 -8.76 13.76
N THR A 215 9.20 -8.23 14.47
CA THR A 215 10.06 -7.13 13.99
C THR A 215 11.55 -7.48 14.10
N ALA A 216 12.37 -6.77 13.31
CA ALA A 216 13.82 -6.77 13.41
C ALA A 216 14.36 -5.34 13.43
N ASP A 217 15.57 -5.16 13.95
CA ASP A 217 16.31 -3.89 13.86
C ASP A 217 16.67 -3.59 12.40
N ASP A 218 16.50 -2.35 11.95
CA ASP A 218 16.77 -1.95 10.57
C ASP A 218 18.22 -1.50 10.29
N GLY A 219 19.08 -1.51 11.30
CA GLY A 219 20.47 -1.09 11.24
C GLY A 219 20.70 0.41 11.42
N PHE A 220 19.63 1.21 11.47
CA PHE A 220 19.68 2.67 11.58
C PHE A 220 18.96 3.19 12.84
N GLY A 221 18.62 2.31 13.78
CA GLY A 221 17.92 2.63 15.01
C GLY A 221 16.38 2.65 14.89
N GLY A 222 15.85 2.21 13.75
CA GLY A 222 14.44 1.91 13.57
C GLY A 222 14.17 0.40 13.62
N GLN A 223 12.98 0.01 13.16
CA GLN A 223 12.56 -1.39 13.04
C GLN A 223 11.92 -1.65 11.68
N VAL A 224 12.03 -2.88 11.18
CA VAL A 224 11.27 -3.42 10.05
C VAL A 224 10.32 -4.52 10.55
N SER A 225 9.21 -4.73 9.86
CA SER A 225 8.33 -5.89 10.08
C SER A 225 8.89 -7.12 9.34
N VAL A 226 8.71 -8.31 9.92
CA VAL A 226 9.20 -9.58 9.39
C VAL A 226 8.02 -10.41 8.89
N LEU A 227 8.11 -10.93 7.67
CA LEU A 227 7.13 -11.82 7.06
C LEU A 227 7.78 -13.14 6.72
N GLN A 228 7.28 -14.24 7.27
CA GLN A 228 7.72 -15.58 6.92
C GLN A 228 6.70 -16.27 5.99
N VAL A 229 7.19 -16.75 4.83
CA VAL A 229 6.40 -17.50 3.85
C VAL A 229 6.94 -18.94 3.82
N GLN A 230 6.08 -19.92 4.09
CA GLN A 230 6.42 -21.35 4.09
C GLN A 230 5.25 -22.17 3.53
N CYS A 231 5.24 -22.42 2.23
CA CYS A 231 4.19 -23.09 1.50
C CYS A 231 4.58 -24.56 1.24
N ARG A 232 4.52 -25.37 2.30
CA ARG A 232 4.85 -26.80 2.32
C ARG A 232 3.65 -27.69 2.56
#